data_AF-A0A0P7BVX3-F1
#
_entry.id   AF-A0A0P7BVX3-F1
#
_cell.length_a   1.000
_cell.length_b   1.000
_cell.length_c   1.000
_cell.angle_alpha   90.00
_cell.angle_beta   90.00
_cell.angle_gamma   90.00
#
_symmetry.space_group_name_H-M   'P 1'
#
loop_
_entity.id
_entity.type
_entity.pdbx_description
1 polymer ?
#
loop_
_entity_poly.entity_id
_entity_poly.type
_entity_poly.pdbx_seq_one_letter_code
_entity_poly.pdbx_strand_id
1 'polypeptide(L)'
;MSEDVEVTIRLGGRTITTAYRQGSTLLQTARSAGLRPPSSCETGSCATCLAQIVRGRAEMRNNDALSLDEVAEGWVLTCQAEPATPAVEVVYE
;
A
#
# COMPACT_ATOMS: atom_id res chain seq x y z
N MET A 1 7.83 -10.07 21.57
CA MET A 1 6.42 -9.92 21.15
C MET A 1 6.48 -9.31 19.76
N SER A 2 6.48 -10.15 18.73
CA SER A 2 6.56 -9.69 17.34
C SER A 2 5.14 -9.56 16.84
N GLU A 3 4.63 -8.34 16.77
CA GLU A 3 3.42 -8.05 16.00
C GLU A 3 3.83 -8.08 14.53
N ASP A 4 3.83 -9.29 13.95
CA ASP A 4 4.12 -9.52 12.55
C ASP A 4 2.90 -9.09 11.74
N VAL A 5 2.94 -7.87 11.22
CA VAL A 5 1.89 -7.35 10.36
C VAL A 5 2.02 -8.01 8.98
N GLU A 6 0.97 -8.64 8.48
CA GLU A 6 0.97 -9.30 7.18
C GLU A 6 0.44 -8.35 6.10
N VAL A 7 1.22 -8.15 5.03
CA VAL A 7 0.80 -7.33 3.90
C VAL A 7 0.73 -8.21 2.65
N THR A 8 -0.46 -8.27 2.07
CA THR A 8 -0.72 -8.93 0.81
C THR A 8 -0.85 -7.88 -0.29
N ILE A 9 -0.08 -8.04 -1.35
CA ILE A 9 -0.09 -7.15 -2.51
C ILE A 9 -0.44 -7.94 -3.76
N ARG A 10 -1.41 -7.43 -4.51
CA ARG A 10 -1.85 -7.97 -5.81
C ARG A 10 -1.47 -6.99 -6.90
N LEU A 11 -0.65 -7.41 -7.86
CA LEU A 11 -0.19 -6.57 -8.99
C LEU A 11 -0.25 -7.39 -10.27
N GLY A 12 -1.09 -7.00 -11.23
CA GLY A 12 -1.16 -7.63 -12.57
C GLY A 12 -1.38 -9.14 -12.54
N GLY A 13 -2.25 -9.62 -11.63
CA GLY A 13 -2.54 -11.05 -11.44
C GLY A 13 -1.54 -11.81 -10.57
N ARG A 14 -0.45 -11.18 -10.12
CA ARG A 14 0.49 -11.75 -9.15
C ARG A 14 0.11 -11.31 -7.74
N THR A 15 -0.09 -12.26 -6.84
CA THR A 15 -0.32 -12.00 -5.41
C THR A 15 0.91 -12.42 -4.62
N ILE A 16 1.46 -11.53 -3.80
CA ILE A 16 2.51 -11.85 -2.85
C ILE A 16 2.09 -11.39 -1.46
N THR A 17 2.29 -12.28 -0.49
CA THR A 17 2.10 -12.01 0.93
C THR A 17 3.47 -11.97 1.59
N THR A 18 3.73 -10.91 2.34
CA THR A 18 4.99 -10.72 3.05
C THR A 18 4.75 -10.11 4.43
N ALA A 19 5.67 -10.37 5.35
CA ALA A 19 5.76 -9.65 6.60
C ALA A 19 6.09 -8.18 6.34
N TYR A 20 5.35 -7.29 6.98
CA TYR A 20 5.60 -5.86 7.02
C TYR A 20 6.71 -5.55 8.02
N ARG A 21 7.56 -4.60 7.64
CA ARG A 21 8.59 -4.07 8.53
C ARG A 21 8.17 -2.70 9.02
N GLN A 22 8.17 -2.50 10.33
CA GLN A 22 7.92 -1.20 10.95
C GLN A 22 8.79 -0.11 10.31
N GLY A 23 8.15 1.02 9.98
CA GLY A 23 8.78 2.17 9.33
C GLY A 23 8.87 2.09 7.80
N SER A 24 8.45 0.97 7.18
CA SER A 24 8.35 0.85 5.73
C SER A 24 6.97 1.28 5.23
N THR A 25 6.82 1.65 3.96
CA THR A 25 5.49 1.85 3.35
C THR A 25 5.04 0.60 2.61
N LEU A 26 3.75 0.50 2.26
CA LEU A 26 3.21 -0.61 1.46
C LEU A 26 3.98 -0.78 0.14
N LEU A 27 4.43 0.31 -0.48
CA LEU A 27 5.31 0.28 -1.66
C LEU A 27 6.66 -0.40 -1.34
N GLN A 28 7.32 0.00 -0.25
CA GLN A 28 8.60 -0.57 0.14
C GLN A 28 8.48 -2.05 0.51
N THR A 29 7.40 -2.43 1.19
CA THR A 29 7.07 -3.81 1.50
C THR A 29 6.88 -4.63 0.22
N ALA A 30 6.16 -4.11 -0.77
CA ALA A 30 6.03 -4.74 -2.08
C ALA A 30 7.38 -4.91 -2.79
N ARG A 31 8.21 -3.86 -2.79
CA ARG A 31 9.57 -3.89 -3.35
C ARG A 31 10.46 -4.93 -2.68
N SER A 32 10.41 -5.02 -1.35
CA SER A 32 11.16 -6.02 -0.59
C SER A 32 10.67 -7.44 -0.85
N ALA A 33 9.39 -7.61 -1.18
CA ALA A 33 8.81 -8.90 -1.53
C ALA A 33 9.08 -9.32 -2.98
N GLY A 34 9.77 -8.48 -3.75
CA GLY A 34 10.10 -8.74 -5.16
C GLY A 34 9.02 -8.31 -6.16
N LEU A 35 7.98 -7.61 -5.71
CA LEU A 35 7.09 -6.88 -6.59
C LEU A 35 7.69 -5.52 -6.93
N ARG A 36 7.45 -5.01 -8.12
CA ARG A 36 7.85 -3.65 -8.49
C ARG A 36 6.61 -2.89 -8.95
N PRO A 37 5.83 -2.36 -8.00
CA PRO A 37 4.69 -1.52 -8.35
C PRO A 37 5.19 -0.27 -9.07
N PRO A 38 4.39 0.28 -9.99
CA PRO A 38 4.75 1.51 -10.67
C PRO A 38 4.81 2.66 -9.64
N SER A 39 5.94 3.36 -9.59
CA SER A 39 6.15 4.49 -8.69
C SER A 39 7.01 5.54 -9.39
N SER A 40 6.60 6.81 -9.33
CA SER A 40 7.34 7.91 -9.96
C SER A 40 7.80 8.97 -8.96
N CYS A 41 6.86 9.59 -8.25
CA CYS A 41 7.16 10.71 -7.35
C CYS A 41 7.54 10.28 -5.93
N GLU A 42 7.00 9.15 -5.46
CA GLU A 42 7.14 8.65 -4.08
C GLU A 42 6.70 9.64 -2.98
N THR A 43 6.11 10.79 -3.33
CA THR A 43 5.67 11.86 -2.41
C THR A 43 4.15 11.96 -2.25
N GLY A 44 3.38 11.15 -2.99
CA GLY A 44 1.92 11.13 -2.91
C GLY A 44 1.20 12.20 -3.76
N SER A 45 1.87 12.72 -4.80
CA SER A 45 1.33 13.78 -5.69
C SER A 45 1.12 13.35 -7.14
N CYS A 46 1.55 12.14 -7.53
CA CYS A 46 1.46 11.65 -8.91
C CYS A 46 0.44 10.52 -9.15
N ALA A 47 -0.15 9.96 -8.08
CA ALA A 47 -1.04 8.79 -8.13
C ALA A 47 -0.50 7.54 -8.87
N THR A 48 0.79 7.47 -9.23
CA THR A 48 1.36 6.27 -9.89
C THR A 48 1.37 5.06 -8.97
N CYS A 49 1.58 5.29 -7.67
CA CYS A 49 1.61 4.26 -6.62
C CYS A 49 0.20 3.92 -6.08
N LEU A 50 -0.85 4.21 -6.86
CA LEU A 50 -2.24 3.99 -6.45
C LEU A 50 -2.55 2.50 -6.36
N ALA A 51 -3.22 2.11 -5.28
CA ALA A 51 -3.79 0.79 -5.09
C ALA A 51 -5.12 0.91 -4.34
N GLN A 52 -5.93 -0.14 -4.40
CA GLN A 52 -7.17 -0.25 -3.65
C GLN A 52 -7.00 -1.22 -2.48
N ILE A 53 -7.44 -0.84 -1.29
CA ILE A 53 -7.53 -1.74 -0.13
C ILE A 53 -8.76 -2.61 -0.30
N VAL A 54 -8.54 -3.91 -0.41
CA VAL A 54 -9.64 -4.91 -0.42
C VAL A 54 -9.81 -5.57 0.95
N ARG A 55 -8.80 -5.46 1.84
CA ARG A 55 -8.86 -5.99 3.20
C ARG A 55 -8.01 -5.20 4.17
N GLY A 56 -8.52 -4.99 5.38
CA GLY A 56 -7.81 -4.27 6.43
C GLY A 56 -7.90 -2.75 6.25
N ARG A 57 -6.95 -2.02 6.81
CA ARG A 57 -6.87 -0.56 6.68
C ARG A 57 -5.42 -0.10 6.63
N ALA A 58 -5.15 0.92 5.83
CA ALA A 58 -3.88 1.61 5.81
C ALA A 58 -4.09 3.11 6.09
N GLU A 59 -3.10 3.73 6.70
CA GLU A 59 -3.04 5.17 6.93
C GLU A 59 -2.03 5.79 5.97
N MET A 60 -2.45 6.86 5.29
CA MET A 60 -1.58 7.62 4.40
C MET A 60 -0.96 8.78 5.17
N ARG A 61 0.37 8.89 5.14
CA ARG A 61 1.07 10.04 5.71
C ARG A 61 0.74 11.32 4.97
N ASN A 62 0.65 11.21 3.65
CA ASN A 62 0.41 12.33 2.75
C ASN A 62 -0.46 11.89 1.57
N ASN A 63 -1.52 12.65 1.30
CA ASN A 63 -2.43 12.40 0.19
C ASN A 63 -2.76 13.73 -0.50
N ASP A 64 -1.94 14.10 -1.48
CA ASP A 64 -2.17 15.27 -2.33
C ASP A 64 -2.78 14.90 -3.70
N ALA A 65 -2.82 13.60 -4.03
CA ALA A 65 -3.26 13.13 -5.34
C ALA A 65 -4.71 12.61 -5.35
N LEU A 66 -5.18 12.00 -4.25
CA LEU A 66 -6.54 11.43 -4.18
C LEU A 66 -7.51 12.37 -3.47
N SER A 67 -8.72 12.43 -3.99
CA SER A 67 -9.86 13.07 -3.33
C SER A 67 -10.37 12.23 -2.15
N LEU A 68 -11.15 12.86 -1.27
CA LEU A 68 -11.74 12.16 -0.11
C LEU A 68 -12.68 11.02 -0.52
N ASP A 69 -13.36 11.14 -1.66
CA ASP A 69 -14.26 10.11 -2.19
C ASP A 69 -13.46 8.87 -2.60
N GLU A 70 -12.35 9.05 -3.33
CA GLU A 70 -11.46 7.94 -3.69
C GLU A 70 -10.93 7.22 -2.45
N VAL A 71 -10.49 7.97 -1.43
CA VAL A 71 -10.04 7.36 -0.17
C VAL A 71 -11.18 6.60 0.54
N ALA A 72 -12.42 7.11 0.45
CA ALA A 72 -13.59 6.44 0.99
C ALA A 72 -13.98 5.17 0.21
N GLU A 73 -13.74 5.15 -1.10
CA GLU A 73 -13.86 3.95 -1.95
C GLU A 73 -12.72 2.93 -1.71
N GLY A 74 -11.75 3.25 -0.86
CA GLY A 74 -10.65 2.37 -0.47
C GLY A 74 -9.38 2.57 -1.29
N TRP A 75 -9.29 3.62 -2.09
CA TRP A 75 -8.08 3.98 -2.82
C TRP A 75 -7.01 4.58 -1.90
N VAL A 76 -5.76 4.23 -2.17
CA VAL A 76 -4.62 4.57 -1.33
C VAL A 76 -3.33 4.65 -2.13
N LEU A 77 -2.48 5.62 -1.76
CA LEU A 77 -1.15 5.81 -2.31
C LEU A 77 -0.14 4.96 -1.53
N THR A 78 0.22 3.78 -2.05
CA THR A 78 1.07 2.82 -1.33
C THR A 78 2.46 3.35 -1.00
N CYS A 79 2.92 4.37 -1.73
CA CYS A 79 4.18 5.05 -1.47
C CYS A 79 4.16 5.90 -0.19
N GLN A 80 3.00 6.33 0.28
CA GLN A 80 2.80 7.07 1.52
C GLN A 80 1.91 6.32 2.52
N ALA A 81 1.47 5.11 2.19
CA ALA A 81 0.58 4.32 3.01
C ALA A 81 1.33 3.33 3.91
N GLU A 82 0.88 3.25 5.15
CA GLU A 82 1.37 2.33 6.16
C GLU A 82 0.19 1.49 6.67
N PRO A 83 0.38 0.18 6.89
CA PRO A 83 -0.68 -0.66 7.42
C PRO A 83 -1.07 -0.23 8.84
N ALA A 84 -2.35 0.02 9.05
CA ALA A 84 -2.93 0.38 10.34
C ALA A 84 -3.53 -0.84 11.07
N THR A 85 -3.62 -1.98 10.39
CA THR A 85 -4.14 -3.24 10.91
C THR A 85 -3.10 -4.35 10.78
N PRO A 86 -3.17 -5.43 11.59
CA PRO A 86 -2.23 -6.55 11.55
C PRO A 86 -2.26 -7.35 10.25
N ALA A 87 -3.30 -7.20 9.44
CA ALA A 87 -3.35 -7.75 8.09
C ALA A 87 -3.94 -6.69 7.15
N VAL A 88 -3.27 -6.45 6.01
CA VAL A 88 -3.73 -5.53 4.95
C VAL A 88 -3.56 -6.19 3.59
N GLU A 89 -4.58 -6.09 2.74
CA GLU A 89 -4.52 -6.51 1.34
C GLU A 89 -4.79 -5.33 0.43
N VAL A 90 -3.84 -5.07 -0.47
CA VAL A 90 -3.95 -4.03 -1.50
C VAL A 90 -3.84 -4.61 -2.90
N VAL A 91 -4.61 -4.05 -3.81
CA VAL A 91 -4.65 -4.43 -5.23
C VAL A 91 -4.25 -3.22 -6.06
N TYR A 92 -3.19 -3.39 -6.84
CA TYR A 92 -2.76 -2.44 -7.85
C TYR A 92 -3.47 -2.79 -9.16
N GLU A 93 -4.13 -1.79 -9.75
CA GLU A 93 -4.71 -1.87 -11.10
C GLU A 93 -3.69 -1.50 -12.19
#